data_AF-A0A4Y9J5T5-F1
#
_entry.id   AF-A0A4Y9J5T5-F1
#
_cell.length_a   1.000
_cell.length_b   1.000
_cell.length_c   1.000
_cell.angle_alpha   90.00
_cell.angle_beta   90.00
_cell.angle_gamma   90.00
#
_symmetry.space_group_name_H-M   'P 1'
#
loop_
_entity.id
_entity.type
_entity.pdbx_description
1 polymer ?
#
loop_
_entity_poly.entity_id
_entity_poly.type
_entity_poly.pdbx_seq_one_letter_code
_entity_poly.pdbx_strand_id
1 'polypeptide(L)'
;MMVTEKEYVGIAEDVYSVDSKKTSSPYQKGDRVAGDKFEIIEKVEDNLENGMQAMAVAPVIDGQVDTSQIVIAYAGTNIWDGGRDADTDIQSIGLGNTTVMLKSSIDYKSILAGLC
;
A
#
# COMPACT_ATOMS: atom_id res chain seq x y z
N MET A 1 17.11 -13.72 8.36
CA MET A 1 17.30 -12.26 8.30
C MET A 1 16.49 -11.62 9.44
N MET A 2 16.97 -10.55 10.08
CA MET A 2 16.12 -9.76 10.98
C MET A 2 15.66 -8.52 10.24
N VAL A 3 14.34 -8.32 10.15
CA VAL A 3 13.76 -7.11 9.57
C VAL A 3 14.03 -5.94 10.52
N THR A 4 14.47 -4.80 9.98
CA THR A 4 14.79 -3.58 10.74
C THR A 4 13.72 -2.50 10.58
N GLU A 5 13.63 -1.57 11.54
CA GLU A 5 12.72 -0.41 11.44
C GLU A 5 12.91 0.39 10.14
N LYS A 6 14.15 0.51 9.67
CA LYS A 6 14.47 1.18 8.41
C LYS A 6 13.83 0.51 7.19
N GLU A 7 13.68 -0.81 7.21
CA GLU A 7 13.05 -1.55 6.12
C GLU A 7 11.54 -1.35 6.12
N TYR A 8 10.90 -1.27 7.29
CA TYR A 8 9.49 -0.89 7.39
C TYR A 8 9.22 0.53 6.87
N VAL A 9 10.15 1.47 7.10
CA VAL A 9 10.06 2.81 6.51
C VAL A 9 10.14 2.74 4.98
N GLY A 10 11.06 1.95 4.42
CA GLY A 10 11.13 1.74 2.97
C GLY A 10 9.83 1.19 2.38
N ILE A 11 9.23 0.20 3.03
CA ILE A 11 7.91 -0.33 2.64
C ILE A 11 6.83 0.77 2.68
N ALA A 12 6.84 1.61 3.72
CA ALA A 12 5.88 2.72 3.87
C ALA A 12 6.07 3.85 2.85
N GLU A 13 7.28 4.02 2.31
CA GLU A 13 7.55 4.96 1.22
C GLU A 13 7.14 4.35 -0.13
N ASP A 14 7.47 3.07 -0.35
CA ASP A 14 7.25 2.38 -1.62
C ASP A 14 5.76 2.16 -1.94
N VAL A 15 4.89 2.03 -0.94
CA VAL A 15 3.44 1.86 -1.15
C VAL A 15 2.79 3.02 -1.91
N TYR A 16 3.36 4.24 -1.83
CA TYR A 16 2.88 5.37 -2.64
C TYR A 16 3.11 5.19 -4.16
N SER A 17 4.06 4.33 -4.54
CA SER A 17 4.38 4.03 -5.94
C SER A 17 3.54 2.90 -6.53
N VAL A 18 2.50 2.45 -5.81
CA VAL A 18 1.42 1.62 -6.36
C VAL A 18 0.47 2.45 -7.23
N ASP A 19 0.37 3.77 -7.00
CA ASP A 19 -0.51 4.68 -7.73
C ASP A 19 -0.10 4.82 -9.19
N SER A 20 -0.95 4.30 -10.07
CA SER A 20 -0.75 4.31 -11.52
C SER A 20 -0.72 5.71 -12.15
N LYS A 21 -1.17 6.75 -11.45
CA LYS A 21 -1.15 8.14 -11.91
C LYS A 21 0.12 8.88 -11.50
N LYS A 22 0.88 8.38 -10.51
CA LYS A 22 2.06 9.06 -9.97
C LYS A 22 3.37 8.58 -10.55
N THR A 23 3.40 7.35 -11.02
CA THR A 23 4.58 6.76 -11.65
C THR A 23 4.20 6.13 -12.98
N SER A 24 5.09 6.23 -13.96
CA SER A 24 4.95 5.54 -15.24
C SER A 24 5.11 4.02 -15.12
N SER A 25 5.58 3.54 -13.97
CA SER A 25 5.83 2.13 -13.69
C SER A 25 5.40 1.84 -12.25
N PRO A 26 4.08 1.69 -12.01
CA PRO A 26 3.57 1.39 -10.68
C PRO A 26 3.98 -0.01 -10.25
N TYR A 27 4.21 -0.17 -8.94
CA TYR A 27 4.53 -1.46 -8.35
C TYR A 27 3.38 -2.45 -8.49
N GLN A 28 3.71 -3.71 -8.73
CA GLN A 28 2.77 -4.82 -8.94
C GLN A 28 3.24 -6.08 -8.22
N LYS A 29 2.38 -7.10 -8.20
CA LYS A 29 2.74 -8.42 -7.65
C LYS A 29 4.01 -8.95 -8.30
N GLY A 30 4.94 -9.41 -7.48
CA GLY A 30 6.25 -9.93 -7.87
C GLY A 30 7.36 -8.87 -7.90
N ASP A 31 7.04 -7.59 -7.78
CA ASP A 31 8.07 -6.55 -7.71
C ASP A 31 8.79 -6.55 -6.37
N ARG A 32 10.05 -6.10 -6.43
CA ARG A 32 10.94 -5.99 -5.29
C ARG A 32 10.91 -4.57 -4.72
N VAL A 33 10.80 -4.50 -3.40
CA VAL A 33 10.63 -3.24 -2.63
C VAL A 33 11.54 -3.21 -1.42
N ALA A 34 11.63 -2.04 -0.77
CA ALA A 34 12.49 -1.74 0.36
C ALA A 34 13.96 -2.13 0.11
N GLY A 35 14.46 -1.76 -1.08
CA GLY A 35 15.82 -2.07 -1.53
C GLY A 35 16.04 -3.56 -1.81
N ASP A 36 15.10 -4.18 -2.51
CA ASP A 36 15.09 -5.60 -2.94
C ASP A 36 14.99 -6.66 -1.85
N LYS A 37 14.70 -6.24 -0.62
CA LYS A 37 14.61 -7.12 0.55
C LYS A 37 13.24 -7.75 0.74
N PHE A 38 12.23 -7.20 0.09
CA PHE A 38 10.85 -7.66 0.16
C PHE A 38 10.29 -7.83 -1.25
N GLU A 39 9.33 -8.74 -1.38
CA GLU A 39 8.59 -8.97 -2.62
C GLU A 39 7.11 -8.77 -2.37
N ILE A 40 6.42 -8.13 -3.33
CA ILE A 40 4.96 -7.99 -3.30
C ILE A 40 4.33 -9.34 -3.62
N ILE A 41 3.65 -9.93 -2.65
CA ILE A 41 3.11 -11.30 -2.76
C ILE A 41 1.69 -11.36 -3.31
N GLU A 42 0.95 -10.25 -3.25
CA GLU A 42 -0.43 -10.17 -3.72
C GLU A 42 -0.67 -9.02 -4.67
N LYS A 43 -1.82 -9.05 -5.34
CA LYS A 43 -2.27 -7.93 -6.18
C LYS A 43 -2.33 -6.67 -5.32
N VAL A 44 -1.71 -5.60 -5.81
CA VAL A 44 -1.75 -4.27 -5.18
C VAL A 44 -3.14 -3.65 -5.36
N GLU A 45 -3.55 -2.83 -4.40
CA GLU A 45 -4.80 -2.09 -4.46
C GLU A 45 -4.51 -0.60 -4.69
N ASP A 46 -5.11 -0.04 -5.74
CA ASP A 46 -5.09 1.39 -6.09
C ASP A 46 -6.56 1.80 -6.30
N ASN A 47 -7.22 2.23 -5.22
CA ASN A 47 -8.61 2.65 -5.28
C ASN A 47 -8.68 4.17 -5.48
N LEU A 48 -8.88 4.57 -6.73
CA LEU A 48 -8.98 5.96 -7.15
C LEU A 48 -10.23 6.68 -6.61
N GLU A 49 -11.27 5.96 -6.14
CA GLU A 49 -12.49 6.58 -5.59
C GLU A 49 -12.29 7.10 -4.17
N ASN A 50 -11.46 6.43 -3.37
CA ASN A 50 -11.17 6.82 -1.98
C ASN A 50 -9.70 7.20 -1.75
N GLY A 51 -8.88 7.17 -2.81
CA GLY A 51 -7.46 7.50 -2.80
C GLY A 51 -6.60 6.56 -1.94
N MET A 52 -7.06 5.33 -1.75
CA MET A 52 -6.33 4.30 -0.99
C MET A 52 -5.34 3.57 -1.88
N GLN A 53 -4.13 3.41 -1.36
CA GLN A 53 -3.10 2.57 -1.95
C GLN A 53 -2.68 1.52 -0.92
N ALA A 54 -2.57 0.26 -1.32
CA ALA A 54 -2.14 -0.81 -0.42
C ALA A 54 -1.32 -1.89 -1.12
N MET A 55 -0.38 -2.47 -0.37
CA MET A 55 0.41 -3.61 -0.82
C MET A 55 0.68 -4.59 0.32
N ALA A 56 0.71 -5.88 -0.02
CA ALA A 56 1.14 -6.95 0.89
C ALA A 56 2.50 -7.49 0.43
N VAL A 57 3.47 -7.49 1.34
CA VAL A 57 4.85 -7.89 1.05
C VAL A 57 5.35 -8.93 2.02
N ALA A 58 6.31 -9.74 1.56
CA ALA A 58 7.01 -10.72 2.37
C ALA A 58 8.54 -10.54 2.20
N PRO A 59 9.33 -10.79 3.25
CA PRO A 59 10.78 -10.71 3.17
C PRO A 59 11.35 -11.76 2.22
N VAL A 60 12.47 -11.42 1.59
CA VAL A 60 13.24 -12.33 0.76
C VAL A 60 14.47 -12.76 1.55
N ILE A 61 14.58 -14.07 1.81
CA ILE A 61 15.67 -14.68 2.56
C ILE A 61 16.35 -15.70 1.66
N ASP A 62 17.65 -15.56 1.46
CA ASP A 62 18.45 -16.43 0.59
C ASP A 62 17.88 -16.58 -0.84
N GLY A 63 17.28 -15.49 -1.35
CA GLY A 63 16.66 -15.43 -2.68
C GLY A 63 15.26 -16.01 -2.76
N GLN A 64 14.72 -16.57 -1.68
CA GLN A 64 13.36 -17.10 -1.61
C GLN A 64 12.44 -16.18 -0.81
N VAL A 65 11.19 -16.06 -1.25
CA VAL A 65 10.17 -15.31 -0.52
C VAL A 65 9.74 -16.11 0.69
N ASP A 66 9.87 -15.53 1.89
CA ASP A 66 9.46 -16.11 3.15
C ASP A 66 8.12 -15.53 3.61
N THR A 67 7.04 -16.26 3.33
CA THR A 67 5.67 -15.85 3.70
C THR A 67 5.29 -16.15 5.15
N SER A 68 6.23 -16.62 5.99
CA SER A 68 5.98 -16.78 7.43
C SER A 68 5.70 -15.45 8.14
N GLN A 69 6.12 -14.34 7.52
CA GLN A 69 5.81 -12.98 7.94
C GLN A 69 5.30 -12.18 6.74
N ILE A 70 4.12 -11.59 6.88
CA ILE A 70 3.51 -10.74 5.87
C ILE A 70 3.34 -9.34 6.47
N VAL A 71 3.77 -8.33 5.73
CA VAL A 71 3.58 -6.92 6.06
C VAL A 71 2.57 -6.34 5.09
N ILE A 72 1.52 -5.71 5.60
CA ILE A 72 0.53 -5.00 4.78
C ILE A 72 0.73 -3.51 5.02
N ALA A 73 1.11 -2.79 3.98
CA ALA A 73 1.28 -1.35 4.01
C ALA A 73 0.09 -0.66 3.34
N TYR A 74 -0.34 0.43 3.96
CA TYR A 74 -1.40 1.31 3.47
C TYR A 74 -0.84 2.71 3.34
N ALA A 75 -0.94 3.31 2.16
CA ALA A 75 -0.74 4.74 1.97
C ALA A 75 -2.08 5.46 2.14
N GLY A 76 -2.08 6.50 2.97
CA GLY A 76 -3.20 7.44 3.05
C GLY A 76 -3.23 8.37 1.84
N THR A 77 -4.36 9.07 1.67
CA THR A 77 -4.62 9.98 0.56
C THR A 77 -3.48 10.99 0.36
N ASN A 78 -3.13 11.24 -0.90
CA ASN A 78 -1.97 12.01 -1.38
C ASN A 78 -1.74 13.37 -0.67
N ILE A 79 -0.74 13.46 0.23
CA ILE A 79 -0.29 14.74 0.85
C ILE A 79 0.86 15.40 0.05
N TRP A 80 1.45 14.72 -0.95
CA TRP A 80 2.65 15.19 -1.66
C TRP A 80 2.44 15.50 -3.16
N ASP A 81 1.25 15.94 -3.57
CA ASP A 81 1.14 16.74 -4.79
C ASP A 81 1.09 18.21 -4.38
N GLY A 82 2.16 18.95 -4.71
CA GLY A 82 2.39 20.32 -4.28
C GLY A 82 1.13 21.20 -4.30
N GLY A 83 0.58 21.45 -3.11
CA GLY A 83 -0.26 22.60 -2.78
C GLY A 83 -1.58 22.81 -3.56
N ARG A 84 -2.13 21.81 -4.28
CA ARG A 84 -3.40 22.03 -5.02
C ARG A 84 -4.47 20.95 -4.86
N ASP A 85 -4.13 19.71 -4.48
CA ASP A 85 -5.14 18.65 -4.29
C ASP A 85 -5.57 18.47 -2.82
N ALA A 86 -4.72 18.82 -1.85
CA ALA A 86 -5.08 18.78 -0.43
C ALA A 86 -6.22 19.76 -0.05
N ASP A 87 -6.47 20.78 -0.87
CA ASP A 87 -7.48 21.82 -0.60
C ASP A 87 -8.91 21.40 -0.99
N THR A 88 -9.07 20.27 -1.70
CA THR A 88 -10.40 19.73 -2.05
C THR A 88 -10.89 18.69 -1.03
N ASP A 89 -9.99 17.87 -0.45
CA ASP A 89 -10.39 16.80 0.48
C ASP A 89 -10.33 17.18 1.97
N ILE A 90 -9.55 18.19 2.38
CA ILE A 90 -9.56 18.73 3.77
C ILE A 90 -10.94 19.30 4.14
N GLN A 91 -11.75 19.68 3.16
CA GLN A 91 -13.13 20.10 3.40
C GLN A 91 -14.00 18.95 3.96
N SER A 92 -13.70 17.68 3.73
CA SER A 92 -14.51 16.55 4.23
C SER A 92 -14.34 16.27 5.72
N ILE A 93 -13.13 16.44 6.25
CA ILE A 93 -12.82 16.29 7.69
C ILE A 93 -13.32 17.53 8.46
N GLY A 94 -13.24 18.73 7.86
CA GLY A 94 -13.78 19.97 8.43
C GLY A 94 -15.30 20.13 8.38
N LEU A 95 -15.99 19.53 7.39
CA LEU A 95 -17.45 19.61 7.21
C LEU A 95 -18.22 18.35 7.64
N GLY A 96 -17.55 17.35 8.21
CA GLY A 96 -18.23 16.22 8.86
C GLY A 96 -19.01 15.32 7.92
N ASN A 97 -18.42 14.87 6.81
CA ASN A 97 -18.98 13.79 6.00
C ASN A 97 -18.08 12.54 6.04
N THR A 98 -18.18 11.79 7.14
CA THR A 98 -17.40 10.58 7.45
C THR A 98 -17.86 9.31 6.70
N THR A 99 -18.87 9.41 5.83
CA THR A 99 -19.42 8.24 5.12
C THR A 99 -18.46 7.67 4.08
N VAL A 100 -17.56 8.49 3.52
CA VAL A 100 -16.61 8.06 2.47
C VAL A 100 -15.38 7.35 3.06
N MET A 101 -14.98 7.72 4.29
CA MET A 101 -13.77 7.21 4.96
C MET A 101 -13.88 5.75 5.43
N LEU A 102 -15.10 5.22 5.61
CA LEU A 102 -15.33 3.88 6.20
C LEU A 102 -15.70 2.80 5.19
N LYS A 103 -15.69 3.09 3.88
CA LYS A 103 -15.93 2.07 2.84
C LYS A 103 -14.64 1.36 2.41
N SER A 104 -13.71 1.19 3.34
CA SER A 104 -12.58 0.27 3.25
C SER A 104 -12.94 -1.05 3.94
N SER A 105 -14.10 -1.64 3.64
CA SER A 105 -14.34 -3.03 4.02
C SER A 105 -13.47 -3.90 3.12
N ILE A 106 -12.23 -4.12 3.54
CA ILE A 106 -11.43 -5.24 3.09
C ILE A 106 -12.27 -6.48 3.38
N ASP A 107 -12.81 -7.11 2.34
CA ASP A 107 -13.50 -8.39 2.50
C ASP A 107 -12.42 -9.46 2.74
N TYR A 108 -12.07 -9.70 3.99
CA TYR A 108 -11.05 -10.67 4.39
C TYR A 108 -11.33 -12.09 3.86
N LYS A 109 -12.56 -12.39 3.41
CA LYS A 109 -12.88 -13.66 2.75
C LYS A 109 -12.15 -13.85 1.42
N SER A 110 -11.92 -12.80 0.62
CA SER A 110 -11.22 -12.95 -0.67
C SER A 110 -9.73 -13.23 -0.48
N ILE A 111 -9.12 -12.68 0.58
CA ILE A 111 -7.73 -12.96 0.98
C ILE A 111 -7.60 -14.40 1.52
N LEU A 112 -8.55 -14.86 2.33
CA LEU A 112 -8.57 -16.24 2.85
C LEU A 112 -8.91 -17.30 1.79
N ALA A 113 -9.65 -16.94 0.73
CA ALA A 113 -10.00 -17.88 -0.33
C ALA A 113 -8.81 -18.27 -1.24
N GLY A 114 -7.72 -17.48 -1.24
CA GLY A 114 -6.49 -17.80 -1.97
C GLY A 114 -5.51 -18.71 -1.23
N LEU A 115 -5.81 -19.10 0.01
CA LEU A 115 -4.96 -19.91 0.90
C LEU A 115 -5.39 -21.38 1.02
N CYS A 116 -6.30 -21.86 0.16
CA CYS A 116 -6.74 -23.27 0.10
C CYS A 116 -6.30 -23.96 -1.19
#